data_AF-A0A959KK37-F1
#
_entry.id   AF-A0A959KK37-F1
#
_cell.length_a   1.000
_cell.length_b   1.000
_cell.length_c   1.000
_cell.angle_alpha   90.00
_cell.angle_beta   90.00
_cell.angle_gamma   90.00
#
_symmetry.space_group_name_H-M   'P 1'
#
loop_
_entity.id
_entity.type
_entity.pdbx_description
1 polymer ?
#
loop_
_entity_poly.entity_id
_entity_poly.type
_entity_poly.pdbx_seq_one_letter_code
_entity_poly.pdbx_strand_id
1 'polypeptide(L)'
;GGMAARIFGIADFCVAGDFQHRGLGTQLLNRLEQLGKEHAVDFLLLLASRHEVYLHNGFQLVQNPCRWLIIHDHHSLGVSHRRLPETLLVKALGSKPWREGVVDLLGHIF
;
A
#
# COMPACT_ATOMS: atom_id res chain seq x y z
N GLY A 1 0.06 17.10 15.75
CA GLY A 1 -1.07 16.24 15.36
C GLY A 1 -0.78 15.61 14.01
N GLY A 2 -1.31 14.41 13.73
CA GLY A 2 -1.16 13.71 12.44
C GLY A 2 -2.30 14.01 11.46
N MET A 3 -2.17 13.58 10.20
CA MET A 3 -3.23 13.64 9.19
C MET A 3 -3.83 12.25 8.99
N ALA A 4 -5.14 12.10 9.19
CA ALA A 4 -5.84 10.87 8.85
C ALA A 4 -6.03 10.75 7.33
N ALA A 5 -5.80 9.54 6.80
CA ALA A 5 -6.02 9.20 5.40
C ALA A 5 -6.83 7.91 5.29
N ARG A 6 -7.80 7.90 4.38
CA ARG A 6 -8.53 6.70 3.97
C ARG A 6 -7.68 5.98 2.94
N ILE A 7 -7.36 4.72 3.17
CA ILE A 7 -6.52 3.96 2.25
C ILE A 7 -7.23 2.71 1.77
N PHE A 8 -6.84 2.24 0.59
CA PHE A 8 -6.91 0.82 0.27
C PHE A 8 -5.52 0.21 0.46
N GLY A 9 -5.43 -0.69 1.43
CA GLY A 9 -4.28 -1.56 1.59
C GLY A 9 -4.34 -2.70 0.58
N ILE A 10 -3.25 -2.95 -0.14
CA ILE A 10 -3.12 -4.10 -1.05
C ILE A 10 -2.22 -5.12 -0.35
N ALA A 11 -2.83 -6.21 0.12
CA ALA A 11 -2.14 -7.33 0.76
C ALA A 11 -1.59 -8.30 -0.29
N ASP A 12 -2.40 -9.28 -0.68
CA ASP A 12 -2.03 -10.28 -1.68
C ASP A 12 -2.42 -9.82 -3.08
N PHE A 13 -1.40 -9.58 -3.91
CA PHE A 13 -1.56 -9.23 -5.32
C PHE A 13 -0.81 -10.22 -6.20
N CYS A 14 -1.55 -11.11 -6.84
CA CYS A 14 -0.97 -12.16 -7.67
C CYS A 14 -1.73 -12.34 -8.99
N VAL A 15 -0.98 -12.76 -10.00
CA VAL A 15 -1.51 -13.25 -11.28
C VAL A 15 -0.89 -14.62 -11.50
N ALA A 16 -1.74 -15.64 -11.72
CA ALA A 16 -1.28 -17.00 -12.01
C ALA A 16 -0.31 -17.00 -13.19
N GLY A 17 0.75 -17.84 -13.12
CA GLY A 17 1.88 -17.84 -14.06
C GLY A 17 1.45 -17.86 -15.52
N ASP A 18 0.52 -18.75 -15.88
CA ASP A 18 0.01 -18.92 -17.25
C ASP A 18 -0.70 -17.67 -17.82
N PHE A 19 -1.07 -16.74 -16.95
CA PHE A 19 -1.79 -15.52 -17.25
C PHE A 19 -0.94 -14.24 -17.06
N GLN A 20 0.33 -14.36 -16.67
CA GLN A 20 1.25 -13.23 -16.55
C GLN A 20 1.61 -12.65 -17.93
N HIS A 21 2.15 -11.43 -17.93
CA HIS A 21 2.55 -10.69 -19.16
C HIS A 21 1.41 -10.38 -20.15
N ARG A 22 0.15 -10.59 -19.74
CA ARG A 22 -1.07 -10.24 -20.52
C ARG A 22 -1.73 -8.94 -20.05
N GLY A 23 -1.04 -8.15 -19.24
CA GLY A 23 -1.54 -6.89 -18.69
C GLY A 23 -2.59 -7.01 -17.58
N LEU A 24 -2.89 -8.23 -17.09
CA LEU A 24 -3.91 -8.45 -16.06
C LEU A 24 -3.60 -7.72 -14.74
N GLY A 25 -2.33 -7.67 -14.32
CA GLY A 25 -1.95 -6.93 -13.12
C GLY A 25 -2.29 -5.44 -13.24
N THR A 26 -1.94 -4.81 -14.35
CA THR A 26 -2.32 -3.43 -14.65
C THR A 26 -3.85 -3.25 -14.67
N GLN A 27 -4.59 -4.18 -15.28
CA GLN A 27 -6.06 -4.10 -15.30
C GLN A 27 -6.67 -4.15 -13.89
N LEU A 28 -6.15 -5.04 -13.02
CA LEU A 28 -6.58 -5.12 -11.62
C LEU A 28 -6.26 -3.83 -10.85
N LEU A 29 -5.04 -3.29 -10.99
CA LEU A 29 -4.65 -2.04 -10.34
C LEU A 29 -5.48 -0.84 -10.82
N ASN A 30 -5.79 -0.77 -12.11
CA ASN A 30 -6.67 0.27 -12.67
C ASN A 30 -8.09 0.16 -12.12
N ARG A 31 -8.61 -1.06 -11.97
CA ARG A 31 -9.93 -1.27 -11.37
C ARG A 31 -9.95 -0.86 -9.90
N LEU A 32 -8.90 -1.17 -9.15
CA LEU A 32 -8.77 -0.76 -7.75
C LEU A 32 -8.65 0.76 -7.62
N GLU A 33 -7.91 1.41 -8.50
CA GLU A 33 -7.82 2.87 -8.55
C GLU A 33 -9.19 3.51 -8.82
N GLN A 34 -9.93 2.99 -9.81
CA GLN A 34 -11.27 3.49 -10.11
C GLN A 34 -12.19 3.35 -8.89
N LEU A 35 -12.21 2.18 -8.26
CA LEU A 35 -12.99 1.93 -7.06
C LEU A 35 -12.60 2.87 -5.92
N GLY A 36 -11.30 3.10 -5.72
CA GLY A 36 -10.80 4.01 -4.70
C GLY A 36 -11.27 5.44 -4.91
N LYS A 37 -11.24 5.92 -6.17
CA LYS A 37 -11.75 7.24 -6.54
C LYS A 37 -13.26 7.37 -6.29
N GLU A 38 -14.04 6.35 -6.64
CA GLU A 38 -15.50 6.30 -6.41
C GLU A 38 -15.87 6.36 -4.92
N HIS A 39 -15.00 5.87 -4.02
CA HIS A 39 -15.24 5.79 -2.58
C HIS A 39 -14.42 6.78 -1.73
N ALA A 40 -13.89 7.84 -2.36
CA ALA A 40 -13.09 8.88 -1.70
C ALA A 40 -11.92 8.31 -0.87
N VAL A 41 -11.24 7.31 -1.41
CA VAL A 41 -9.97 6.80 -0.89
C VAL A 41 -8.87 7.79 -1.26
N ASP A 42 -8.00 8.13 -0.31
CA ASP A 42 -6.91 9.08 -0.52
C ASP A 42 -5.71 8.41 -1.22
N PHE A 43 -5.36 7.18 -0.80
CA PHE A 43 -4.18 6.46 -1.28
C PHE A 43 -4.42 4.97 -1.48
N LEU A 44 -3.76 4.39 -2.47
CA LEU A 44 -3.43 2.97 -2.49
C LEU A 44 -2.08 2.79 -1.79
N LEU A 45 -1.98 1.81 -0.90
CA LEU A 45 -0.78 1.56 -0.09
C LEU A 45 -0.47 0.08 -0.08
N LEU A 46 0.81 -0.27 -0.22
CA LEU A 46 1.26 -1.66 -0.14
C LEU A 46 2.69 -1.80 0.34
N LEU A 47 3.02 -3.02 0.74
CA LEU A 47 4.36 -3.46 1.10
C LEU A 47 4.77 -4.59 0.15
N ALA A 48 5.72 -4.31 -0.73
CA ALA A 48 6.20 -5.29 -1.71
C ALA A 48 7.67 -5.06 -2.01
N SER A 49 8.45 -6.13 -2.18
CA SER A 49 9.87 -6.06 -2.59
C SER A 49 10.07 -6.05 -4.11
N ARG A 50 9.03 -6.42 -4.88
CA ARG A 50 9.01 -6.36 -6.34
C ARG A 50 8.20 -5.16 -6.78
N HIS A 51 8.86 -4.19 -7.40
CA HIS A 51 8.28 -2.86 -7.60
C HIS A 51 7.77 -2.61 -9.02
N GLU A 52 8.20 -3.40 -10.00
CA GLU A 52 8.13 -3.02 -11.42
C GLU A 52 6.70 -2.75 -11.87
N VAL A 53 5.77 -3.65 -11.53
CA VAL A 53 4.36 -3.51 -11.88
C VAL A 53 3.73 -2.29 -11.21
N TYR A 54 4.10 -1.98 -9.97
CA TYR A 54 3.51 -0.86 -9.22
C TYR A 54 4.07 0.48 -9.70
N LEU A 55 5.39 0.58 -9.89
CA LEU A 55 6.04 1.78 -10.41
C LEU A 55 5.52 2.12 -11.82
N HIS A 56 5.37 1.10 -12.68
CA HIS A 56 4.78 1.27 -14.02
C HIS A 56 3.32 1.77 -13.95
N ASN A 57 2.59 1.43 -12.88
CA ASN A 57 1.22 1.85 -12.64
C ASN A 57 1.12 3.11 -11.74
N GLY A 58 2.19 3.91 -11.64
CA GLY A 58 2.15 5.23 -10.99
C GLY A 58 2.22 5.20 -9.46
N PHE A 59 2.63 4.07 -8.86
CA PHE A 59 3.04 4.05 -7.46
C PHE A 59 4.43 4.67 -7.31
N GLN A 60 4.71 5.15 -6.11
CA GLN A 60 6.00 5.70 -5.71
C GLN A 60 6.53 4.90 -4.52
N LEU A 61 7.82 4.59 -4.55
CA LEU A 61 8.52 4.03 -3.41
C LEU A 61 8.83 5.15 -2.40
N VAL A 62 8.44 4.95 -1.14
CA VAL A 62 8.62 5.94 -0.07
C VAL A 62 9.36 5.33 1.12
N GLN A 63 9.99 6.18 1.93
CA GLN A 63 10.92 5.77 3.00
C GLN A 63 10.44 6.19 4.40
N ASN A 64 9.13 6.43 4.54
CA ASN A 64 8.53 6.78 5.82
C ASN A 64 8.79 5.68 6.88
N PRO A 65 9.12 6.04 8.13
CA PRO A 65 9.00 5.08 9.23
C PRO A 65 7.53 4.68 9.41
N CYS A 66 7.27 3.40 9.61
CA CYS A 66 5.95 2.86 9.84
C CYS A 66 5.75 2.48 11.30
N ARG A 67 4.53 2.68 11.81
CA ARG A 67 4.04 2.14 13.07
C ARG A 67 2.86 1.22 12.82
N TRP A 68 2.91 0.00 13.37
CA TRP A 68 1.85 -1.01 13.17
C TRP A 68 1.80 -2.04 14.30
N LEU A 69 0.65 -2.70 14.44
CA LEU A 69 0.43 -3.82 15.35
C LEU A 69 1.04 -5.09 14.76
N ILE A 70 1.93 -5.75 15.49
CA ILE A 70 2.49 -7.04 15.13
C ILE A 70 1.48 -8.12 15.50
N ILE A 71 1.01 -8.87 14.50
CA ILE A 71 0.19 -10.06 14.71
C ILE A 71 0.99 -11.27 14.18
N HIS A 72 1.06 -12.32 14.97
CA HIS A 72 1.65 -13.59 14.58
C HIS A 72 0.77 -14.71 15.11
N ASP A 73 0.38 -15.63 14.22
CA ASP A 73 -0.45 -16.80 14.57
C ASP A 73 -1.71 -16.43 15.38
N HIS A 74 -2.41 -15.38 14.94
CA HIS A 74 -3.59 -14.79 15.60
C HIS A 74 -3.33 -14.12 16.98
N HIS A 75 -2.08 -13.97 17.40
CA HIS A 75 -1.71 -13.28 18.62
C HIS A 75 -1.13 -11.88 18.37
N SER A 76 -1.63 -10.89 19.10
CA SER A 76 -1.05 -9.54 19.15
C SER A 76 0.23 -9.54 19.98
N LEU A 77 1.39 -9.26 19.36
CA LEU A 77 2.70 -9.28 20.02
C LEU A 77 3.18 -7.91 20.49
N GLY A 78 2.54 -6.82 20.02
CA GLY A 78 2.90 -5.44 20.38
C GLY A 78 2.91 -4.51 19.17
N VAL A 79 3.46 -3.32 19.35
CA VAL A 79 3.54 -2.31 18.28
C VAL A 79 4.98 -2.19 17.79
N SER A 80 5.19 -2.38 16.49
CA SER A 80 6.45 -2.11 15.82
C SER A 80 6.52 -0.64 15.40
N HIS A 81 7.72 -0.07 15.42
CA HIS A 81 8.01 1.25 14.87
C HIS A 81 9.39 1.24 14.22
N ARG A 82 9.42 1.15 12.88
CA ARG A 82 10.67 1.14 12.10
C ARG A 82 10.42 1.48 10.63
N ARG A 83 11.49 1.80 9.91
CA ARG A 83 11.44 1.85 8.44
C ARG A 83 11.35 0.44 7.87
N LEU A 84 10.67 0.32 6.76
CA LEU A 84 10.61 -0.88 5.94
C LEU A 84 11.31 -0.51 4.62
N PRO A 85 12.64 -0.68 4.55
CA PRO A 85 13.44 -0.16 3.44
C PRO A 85 13.06 -0.86 2.15
N GLU A 86 12.84 -0.07 1.10
CA GLU A 86 12.55 -0.58 -0.24
C GLU A 86 11.33 -1.49 -0.29
N THR A 87 10.29 -1.20 0.49
CA THR A 87 9.04 -1.96 0.41
C THR A 87 7.77 -1.13 0.38
N LEU A 88 7.77 0.06 0.99
CA LEU A 88 6.54 0.86 1.11
C LEU A 88 6.25 1.60 -0.21
N LEU A 89 5.17 1.22 -0.88
CA LEU A 89 4.71 1.87 -2.10
C LEU A 89 3.36 2.56 -1.87
N VAL A 90 3.23 3.74 -2.46
CA VAL A 90 2.04 4.58 -2.34
C VAL A 90 1.63 5.13 -3.70
N LYS A 91 0.33 5.17 -3.97
CA LYS A 91 -0.25 5.93 -5.08
C LYS A 91 -1.37 6.83 -4.57
N ALA A 92 -1.23 8.13 -4.77
CA ALA A 92 -2.29 9.09 -4.46
C ALA A 92 -3.44 8.97 -5.47
N LEU A 93 -4.68 8.97 -4.98
CA LEU A 93 -5.89 8.91 -5.81
C LEU A 93 -6.63 10.26 -5.91
N GLY A 94 -6.29 11.21 -5.04
CA GLY A 94 -6.86 12.55 -5.00
C GLY A 94 -5.80 13.64 -4.83
N SER A 95 -6.21 14.81 -4.34
CA SER A 95 -5.33 15.97 -4.15
C SER A 95 -4.56 15.97 -2.83
N LYS A 96 -4.85 15.03 -1.92
CA LYS A 96 -4.16 14.93 -0.63
C LYS A 96 -2.69 14.56 -0.87
N PRO A 97 -1.72 15.40 -0.46
CA PRO A 97 -0.32 15.10 -0.68
C PRO A 97 0.14 13.99 0.27
N TRP A 98 0.96 13.07 -0.23
CA TRP A 98 1.73 12.18 0.63
C TRP A 98 2.78 12.99 1.38
N ARG A 99 2.87 12.83 2.70
CA ARG A 99 3.77 13.63 3.55
C ARG A 99 4.89 12.77 4.14
N GLU A 100 6.01 13.41 4.40
CA GLU A 100 7.06 12.83 5.24
C GLU A 100 6.58 12.65 6.69
N GLY A 101 7.29 11.82 7.46
CA GLY A 101 6.99 11.51 8.85
C GLY A 101 6.51 10.08 9.07
N VAL A 102 6.03 9.78 10.28
CA VAL A 102 5.57 8.44 10.65
C VAL A 102 4.24 8.12 10.00
N VAL A 103 4.18 7.01 9.27
CA VAL A 103 2.93 6.40 8.79
C VAL A 103 2.46 5.45 9.88
N ASP A 104 1.39 5.82 10.58
CA ASP A 104 0.72 4.91 11.50
C ASP A 104 -0.39 4.16 10.76
N LEU A 105 -0.27 2.84 10.67
CA LEU A 105 -1.26 1.99 10.02
C LEU A 105 -2.51 1.78 10.88
N LEU A 106 -2.49 2.21 12.15
CA LEU A 106 -3.61 2.11 13.10
C LEU A 106 -4.13 0.66 13.28
N GLY A 107 -3.29 -0.32 12.97
CA GLY A 107 -3.65 -1.73 12.88
C GLY A 107 -2.44 -2.56 12.45
N HIS A 108 -2.68 -3.80 12.03
CA HIS A 108 -1.64 -4.66 11.48
C HIS A 108 -1.30 -4.27 10.04
N ILE A 109 -0.14 -4.71 9.56
CA ILE A 109 0.14 -4.73 8.13
C ILE A 109 -0.83 -5.73 7.50
N PHE A 110 -1.50 -5.31 6.44
CA PHE A 110 -2.43 -6.13 5.67
C PHE A 110 -1.67 -7.11 4.76
#